data_AF-S3D5U0-F1
#
_entry.id   AF-S3D5U0-F1
#
_cell.length_a   1.000
_cell.length_b   1.000
_cell.length_c   1.000
_cell.angle_alpha   90.00
_cell.angle_beta   90.00
_cell.angle_gamma   90.00
#
_symmetry.space_group_name_H-M   'P 1'
#
loop_
_entity.id
_entity.type
_entity.pdbx_description
1 polymer ?
#
loop_
_entity_poly.entity_id
_entity_poly.type
_entity_poly.pdbx_seq_one_letter_code
_entity_poly.pdbx_strand_id
1 'polypeptide(L)'
;MSPFEKILASGPSSDREEIAYESVPLRADDDGQPTADNTSMIELAKVQKKLKFFRTGFYITHAFQALFFVFWLFRGSNTSHPLATYRDLKWSGLLGEDWNGLIPNGIGYPLKPTFWGQDHPYYMPEDMFQDFDKSLAMIDRWKYMHNSSSIFVAPDEPRVKRIKPDGTIVELPPFWPWDPLKDGRELYVVRGFHQMHCIFVISEEFTYHYAQTNDSLWTAGHVAHCINTLRDAIMCMADAQPLSYVNGYKNGHATDDQAMMCRDWEELHKFVNSPARGLRIKNVAPAGSKVDKMAPIIPYPDLTEEQLRGLA
;
A
#
# COMPACT_ATOMS: atom_id res chain seq x y z
N MET A 1 -34.97 36.14 10.26
CA MET A 1 -34.35 36.81 11.41
C MET A 1 -34.80 36.07 12.67
N SER A 2 -33.84 35.81 13.55
CA SER A 2 -33.77 34.71 14.53
C SER A 2 -34.78 34.79 15.70
N PRO A 3 -35.21 33.66 16.28
CA PRO A 3 -35.96 33.60 17.53
C PRO A 3 -35.03 33.90 18.72
N PHE A 4 -34.84 35.19 19.04
CA PHE A 4 -34.01 35.62 20.19
C PHE A 4 -34.66 36.69 21.08
N GLU A 5 -35.94 37.02 20.90
CA GLU A 5 -36.59 38.14 21.60
C GLU A 5 -37.75 37.74 22.54
N LYS A 6 -37.83 36.48 23.00
CA LYS A 6 -38.92 36.06 23.91
C LYS A 6 -38.51 35.66 25.33
N ILE A 7 -37.33 36.06 25.80
CA ILE A 7 -36.91 35.80 27.19
C ILE A 7 -36.33 37.08 27.81
N LEU A 8 -37.12 38.14 27.83
CA LEU A 8 -36.89 39.34 28.65
C LEU A 8 -38.23 39.90 29.14
N ALA A 9 -38.94 39.13 29.98
CA ALA A 9 -39.97 39.65 30.90
C ALA A 9 -40.57 38.51 31.75
N SER A 10 -39.89 38.13 32.84
CA SER A 10 -40.53 37.70 34.09
C SER A 10 -39.44 37.33 35.10
N GLY A 11 -39.15 38.22 36.05
CA GLY A 11 -38.49 37.84 37.29
C GLY A 11 -39.39 36.87 38.08
N PRO A 12 -38.80 36.09 38.99
CA PRO A 12 -38.99 36.48 40.38
C PRO A 12 -37.75 36.33 41.26
N SER A 13 -37.77 37.16 42.32
CA SER A 13 -37.30 36.84 43.66
C SER A 13 -35.79 36.64 43.85
N SER A 14 -35.15 37.77 44.17
CA SER A 14 -34.24 37.88 45.32
C SER A 14 -34.52 36.79 46.36
N ASP A 15 -33.50 35.97 46.65
CA ASP A 15 -33.20 35.34 47.94
C ASP A 15 -32.57 33.97 47.71
N ARG A 16 -31.23 33.90 47.80
CA ARG A 16 -30.48 32.81 48.46
C ARG A 16 -28.99 33.08 48.49
N GLU A 17 -28.57 33.58 49.65
CA GLU A 17 -27.32 33.31 50.37
C GLU A 17 -26.02 33.41 49.57
N GLU A 18 -25.67 34.65 49.24
CA GLU A 18 -24.28 35.07 49.21
C GLU A 18 -23.79 35.14 50.67
N ILE A 19 -23.20 34.05 51.17
CA ILE A 19 -22.52 34.04 52.47
C ILE A 19 -21.26 34.90 52.31
N ALA A 20 -21.41 36.19 52.61
CA ALA A 20 -20.30 37.09 52.86
C ALA A 20 -19.42 36.46 53.95
N TYR A 21 -18.14 36.24 53.63
CA TYR A 21 -17.13 35.96 54.64
C TYR A 21 -16.86 37.25 55.42
N GLU A 22 -17.76 37.56 56.34
CA GLU A 22 -17.51 38.48 57.43
C GLU A 22 -16.29 37.95 58.19
N SER A 23 -15.28 38.78 58.39
CA SER A 23 -14.08 38.44 59.16
C SER A 23 -14.49 38.19 60.62
N VAL A 24 -14.79 36.94 60.96
CA VAL A 24 -15.05 36.52 62.34
C VAL A 24 -13.77 36.78 63.15
N PRO A 25 -13.84 37.57 64.24
CA PRO A 25 -12.66 37.80 65.08
C PRO A 25 -12.26 36.50 65.75
N LEU A 26 -11.05 36.02 65.45
CA LEU A 26 -10.42 34.87 66.10
C LEU A 26 -10.30 35.16 67.61
N ARG A 27 -11.05 34.45 68.46
CA ARG A 27 -10.77 34.44 69.90
C ARG A 27 -9.50 33.63 70.15
N ALA A 28 -8.42 34.30 70.54
CA ALA A 28 -7.24 33.65 71.12
C ALA A 28 -7.58 33.19 72.54
N ASP A 29 -6.98 32.09 72.99
CA ASP A 29 -6.90 31.76 74.40
C ASP A 29 -5.99 32.75 75.14
N ASP A 30 -6.01 32.78 76.47
CA ASP A 30 -5.34 33.79 77.33
C ASP A 30 -3.80 33.87 77.10
N ASP A 31 -3.23 32.89 76.39
CA ASP A 31 -1.81 32.79 76.06
C ASP A 31 -1.49 33.20 74.62
N GLY A 32 -2.47 33.68 73.85
CA GLY A 32 -2.30 34.20 72.50
C GLY A 32 -2.17 33.15 71.39
N GLN A 33 -2.56 31.89 71.66
CA GLN A 33 -2.53 30.81 70.68
C GLN A 33 -3.91 30.61 70.01
N PRO A 34 -3.97 30.00 68.81
CA PRO A 34 -5.25 29.69 68.18
C PRO A 34 -5.89 28.50 68.90
N THR A 35 -7.12 28.66 69.40
CA THR A 35 -7.89 27.55 69.98
C THR A 35 -8.02 26.37 68.99
N ALA A 36 -8.22 25.15 69.49
CA ALA A 36 -8.33 23.95 68.65
C ALA A 36 -9.40 24.08 67.54
N ASP A 37 -10.50 24.77 67.84
CA ASP A 37 -11.59 25.05 66.91
C ASP A 37 -11.16 26.04 65.81
N ASN A 38 -10.44 27.12 66.17
CA ASN A 38 -9.87 28.07 65.21
C ASN A 38 -8.82 27.43 64.30
N THR A 39 -7.99 26.55 64.85
CA THR A 39 -6.99 25.79 64.07
C THR A 39 -7.68 24.88 63.05
N SER A 40 -8.77 24.21 63.45
CA SER A 40 -9.55 23.35 62.56
C SER A 40 -10.22 24.13 61.42
N MET A 41 -10.74 25.34 61.70
CA MET A 41 -11.37 26.22 60.71
C MET A 41 -10.36 26.79 59.71
N ILE A 42 -9.16 27.14 60.17
CA ILE A 42 -8.06 27.58 59.29
C ILE A 42 -7.61 26.43 58.38
N GLU A 43 -7.48 25.22 58.91
CA GLU A 43 -7.14 24.03 58.10
C GLU A 43 -8.26 23.69 57.10
N LEU A 44 -9.53 23.78 57.50
CA LEU A 44 -10.67 23.60 56.60
C LEU A 44 -10.64 24.63 55.45
N ALA A 45 -10.37 25.91 55.75
CA ALA A 45 -10.25 26.95 54.73
C ALA A 45 -9.07 26.68 53.78
N LYS A 46 -7.93 26.20 54.28
CA LYS A 46 -6.78 25.78 53.44
C LYS A 46 -7.14 24.61 52.54
N VAL A 47 -7.84 23.60 53.06
CA VAL A 47 -8.28 22.43 52.30
C VAL A 47 -9.30 22.83 51.24
N GLN A 48 -10.28 23.67 51.56
CA GLN A 48 -11.25 24.19 50.60
C GLN A 48 -10.59 25.01 49.49
N LYS A 49 -9.59 25.84 49.82
CA LYS A 49 -8.81 26.60 48.83
C LYS A 49 -8.02 25.68 47.90
N LYS A 50 -7.37 24.64 48.46
CA LYS A 50 -6.70 23.60 47.65
C LYS A 50 -7.69 22.84 46.77
N LEU A 51 -8.84 22.43 47.32
CA LEU A 51 -9.89 21.73 46.58
C LEU A 51 -10.42 22.58 45.42
N LYS A 52 -10.65 23.88 45.64
CA LYS A 52 -11.07 24.82 44.60
C LYS A 52 -9.99 25.00 43.53
N PHE A 53 -8.72 25.03 43.92
CA PHE A 53 -7.58 25.07 42.98
C PHE A 53 -7.51 23.80 42.13
N PHE A 54 -7.57 22.62 42.74
CA PHE A 54 -7.56 21.33 42.02
C PHE A 54 -8.77 21.15 41.12
N ARG A 55 -9.97 21.53 41.59
CA ARG A 55 -11.21 21.45 40.80
C ARG A 55 -11.17 22.37 39.59
N THR A 56 -10.67 23.60 39.76
CA THR A 56 -10.45 24.53 38.65
C THR A 56 -9.43 23.98 37.66
N GLY A 57 -8.29 23.46 38.14
CA GLY A 57 -7.28 22.82 37.30
C GLY A 57 -7.82 21.63 36.51
N PHE A 58 -8.61 20.77 37.15
CA PHE A 58 -9.25 19.62 36.52
C PHE A 58 -10.16 20.03 35.35
N TYR A 59 -11.04 21.01 35.56
CA TYR A 59 -11.93 21.50 34.50
C TYR A 59 -11.17 22.21 33.38
N ILE A 60 -10.13 22.97 33.68
CA ILE A 60 -9.28 23.60 32.67
C ILE A 60 -8.60 22.55 31.79
N THR A 61 -8.00 21.51 32.40
CA THR A 61 -7.36 20.43 31.64
C THR A 61 -8.36 19.69 30.75
N HIS A 62 -9.55 19.39 31.24
CA HIS A 62 -10.59 18.73 30.44
C HIS A 62 -11.14 19.64 29.34
N ALA A 63 -11.23 20.95 29.58
CA ALA A 63 -11.58 21.91 28.54
C ALA A 63 -10.51 21.97 27.45
N PHE A 64 -9.22 21.96 27.80
CA PHE A 64 -8.12 21.88 26.83
C PHE A 64 -8.11 20.55 26.08
N GLN A 65 -8.36 19.42 26.75
CA GLN A 65 -8.46 18.11 26.10
C GLN A 65 -9.67 18.05 25.16
N ALA A 66 -10.83 18.57 25.56
CA ALA A 66 -12.00 18.66 24.71
C ALA A 66 -11.75 19.59 23.51
N LEU A 67 -11.13 20.75 23.72
CA LEU A 67 -10.72 21.65 22.64
C LEU A 67 -9.70 21.01 21.70
N PHE A 68 -8.75 20.23 22.22
CA PHE A 68 -7.81 19.48 21.41
C PHE A 68 -8.51 18.38 20.61
N PHE A 69 -9.45 17.65 21.21
CA PHE A 69 -10.22 16.60 20.55
C PHE A 69 -11.16 17.18 19.49
N VAL A 70 -11.83 18.30 19.79
CA VAL A 70 -12.63 19.09 18.83
C VAL A 70 -11.72 19.62 17.72
N PHE A 71 -10.58 20.22 18.05
CA PHE A 71 -9.59 20.66 17.06
C PHE A 71 -9.09 19.48 16.21
N TRP A 72 -8.93 18.28 16.76
CA TRP A 72 -8.52 17.11 16.00
C TRP A 72 -9.65 16.54 15.12
N LEU A 73 -10.89 16.54 15.61
CA LEU A 73 -12.08 16.14 14.84
C LEU A 73 -12.42 17.14 13.71
N PHE A 74 -12.24 18.44 13.94
CA PHE A 74 -12.51 19.52 12.97
C PHE A 74 -11.29 19.98 12.19
N ARG A 75 -10.09 19.61 12.62
CA ARG A 75 -8.96 19.32 11.71
C ARG A 75 -9.29 17.99 11.04
N GLY A 76 -10.43 17.96 10.33
CA GLY A 76 -10.60 17.04 9.23
C GLY A 76 -9.31 17.06 8.43
N SER A 77 -8.94 15.91 7.87
CA SER A 77 -7.85 15.84 6.90
C SER A 77 -8.12 16.88 5.81
N ASN A 78 -7.64 18.10 6.01
CA ASN A 78 -7.68 19.19 5.05
C ASN A 78 -6.55 18.97 4.03
N THR A 79 -6.32 17.70 3.71
CA THR A 79 -6.05 17.25 2.37
C THR A 79 -7.40 17.08 1.65
N SER A 80 -8.27 18.08 1.72
CA SER A 80 -8.99 18.47 0.51
C SER A 80 -7.90 18.93 -0.45
N HIS A 81 -7.22 17.97 -1.07
CA HIS A 81 -6.28 18.21 -2.15
C HIS A 81 -7.03 19.12 -3.12
N PRO A 82 -6.47 20.28 -3.49
CA PRO A 82 -7.10 21.17 -4.45
C PRO A 82 -7.39 20.31 -5.67
N LEU A 83 -8.68 20.05 -5.97
CA LEU A 83 -9.21 19.22 -7.06
C LEU A 83 -8.06 18.71 -7.94
N ALA A 84 -7.38 17.66 -7.49
CA ALA A 84 -6.19 17.20 -8.20
C ALA A 84 -6.76 16.71 -9.52
N THR A 85 -6.59 17.49 -10.58
CA THR A 85 -6.98 17.10 -11.92
C THR A 85 -6.14 15.86 -12.19
N TYR A 86 -6.75 14.70 -12.02
CA TYR A 86 -6.15 13.45 -12.42
C TYR A 86 -6.04 13.45 -13.93
N ARG A 87 -5.12 12.65 -14.46
CA ARG A 87 -5.09 12.41 -15.90
C ARG A 87 -6.40 11.72 -16.30
N ASP A 88 -7.26 12.47 -16.99
CA ASP A 88 -8.51 11.99 -17.59
C ASP A 88 -8.19 11.36 -18.94
N LEU A 89 -7.70 10.12 -18.88
CA LEU A 89 -7.51 9.28 -20.06
C LEU A 89 -8.62 8.23 -20.08
N LYS A 90 -9.38 8.20 -21.19
CA LYS A 90 -10.32 7.11 -21.46
C LYS A 90 -9.49 5.88 -21.79
N TRP A 91 -9.40 4.95 -20.84
CA TRP A 91 -8.75 3.66 -21.06
C TRP A 91 -9.41 2.92 -22.22
N SER A 92 -8.62 2.32 -23.11
CA SER A 92 -9.16 1.64 -24.29
C SER A 92 -9.70 0.24 -23.99
N GLY A 93 -9.37 -0.32 -22.82
CA GLY A 93 -9.70 -1.69 -22.44
C GLY A 93 -8.62 -2.70 -22.83
N LEU A 94 -7.52 -2.26 -23.43
CA LEU A 94 -6.40 -3.14 -23.82
C LEU A 94 -5.48 -3.40 -22.62
N LEU A 95 -5.08 -4.68 -22.47
CA LEU A 95 -4.12 -5.08 -21.45
C LEU A 95 -2.75 -4.42 -21.70
N GLY A 96 -2.06 -4.10 -20.60
CA GLY A 96 -0.75 -3.45 -20.64
C GLY A 96 -0.81 -1.93 -20.84
N GLU A 97 -1.96 -1.34 -21.16
CA GLU A 97 -2.10 0.12 -21.16
C GLU A 97 -2.14 0.69 -19.74
N ASP A 98 -1.63 1.91 -19.60
CA ASP A 98 -1.77 2.65 -18.36
C ASP A 98 -3.16 3.30 -18.23
N TRP A 99 -4.03 2.67 -17.47
CA TRP A 99 -5.34 3.21 -17.13
C TRP A 99 -5.27 4.42 -16.16
N ASN A 100 -4.13 4.66 -15.50
CA ASN A 100 -3.91 5.84 -14.64
C ASN A 100 -3.66 7.11 -15.44
N GLY A 101 -3.23 6.95 -16.70
CA GLY A 101 -3.06 8.01 -17.68
C GLY A 101 -1.70 8.72 -17.66
N LEU A 102 -0.71 8.26 -16.88
CA LEU A 102 0.68 8.75 -16.94
C LEU A 102 1.29 8.45 -18.31
N ILE A 103 1.11 7.22 -18.81
CA ILE A 103 1.55 6.84 -20.16
C ILE A 103 0.36 6.96 -21.12
N PRO A 104 0.42 7.79 -22.16
CA PRO A 104 -0.67 7.94 -23.11
C PRO A 104 -1.01 6.63 -23.84
N ASN A 105 -2.30 6.44 -24.17
CA ASN A 105 -2.71 5.37 -25.07
C ASN A 105 -1.98 5.46 -26.41
N GLY A 106 -1.75 4.32 -27.06
CA GLY A 106 -1.09 4.26 -28.37
C GLY A 106 0.44 4.10 -28.32
N ILE A 107 1.08 4.27 -27.16
CA ILE A 107 2.49 3.88 -26.98
C ILE A 107 2.59 2.35 -27.06
N GLY A 108 3.46 1.84 -27.94
CA GLY A 108 3.59 0.40 -28.22
C GLY A 108 2.62 -0.14 -29.27
N TYR A 109 1.78 0.70 -29.87
CA TYR A 109 0.80 0.32 -30.91
C TYR A 109 1.25 0.72 -32.33
N PRO A 110 0.70 0.09 -33.39
CA PRO A 110 -0.29 -1.00 -33.36
C PRO A 110 0.32 -2.34 -32.90
N LEU A 111 -0.53 -3.23 -32.39
CA LEU A 111 -0.13 -4.60 -32.08
C LEU A 111 0.36 -5.29 -33.34
N LYS A 112 1.50 -5.98 -33.23
CA LYS A 112 2.09 -6.74 -34.33
C LYS A 112 2.50 -8.12 -33.84
N PRO A 113 2.41 -9.16 -34.70
CA PRO A 113 3.06 -10.43 -34.42
C PRO A 113 4.54 -10.17 -34.14
N THR A 114 4.99 -10.61 -32.97
CA THR A 114 6.37 -10.47 -32.53
C THR A 114 6.90 -11.86 -32.21
N PHE A 115 8.03 -12.21 -32.82
CA PHE A 115 8.68 -13.49 -32.63
C PHE A 115 9.91 -13.27 -31.74
N TRP A 116 10.01 -14.07 -30.68
CA TRP A 116 11.08 -13.97 -29.68
C TRP A 116 12.11 -15.08 -29.91
N GLY A 117 12.74 -15.05 -31.09
CA GLY A 117 13.73 -16.04 -31.50
C GLY A 117 15.11 -15.84 -30.85
N GLN A 118 16.06 -16.70 -31.21
CA GLN A 118 17.45 -16.61 -30.75
C GLN A 118 18.17 -15.34 -31.20
N ASP A 119 17.65 -14.69 -32.26
CA ASP A 119 18.11 -13.41 -32.80
C ASP A 119 17.63 -12.20 -32.00
N HIS A 120 16.69 -12.39 -31.07
CA HIS A 120 16.19 -11.31 -30.23
C HIS A 120 17.30 -10.80 -29.29
N PRO A 121 17.52 -9.47 -29.17
CA PRO A 121 18.67 -8.90 -28.45
C PRO A 121 18.71 -9.24 -26.95
N TYR A 122 17.57 -9.64 -26.39
CA TYR A 122 17.44 -10.04 -24.99
C TYR A 122 17.24 -11.54 -24.82
N TYR A 123 17.44 -12.34 -25.87
CA TYR A 123 17.40 -13.80 -25.80
C TYR A 123 18.48 -14.35 -24.86
N MET A 124 18.11 -15.29 -23.98
CA MET A 124 19.05 -16.04 -23.15
C MET A 124 19.28 -17.42 -23.78
N PRO A 125 20.48 -17.72 -24.29
CA PRO A 125 20.89 -19.07 -24.68
C PRO A 125 20.58 -20.13 -23.62
N GLU A 126 20.18 -21.32 -24.05
CA GLU A 126 19.82 -22.41 -23.12
C GLU A 126 21.03 -22.96 -22.35
N ASP A 127 22.23 -22.81 -22.89
CA ASP A 127 23.48 -23.16 -22.24
C ASP A 127 24.06 -22.02 -21.38
N MET A 128 23.36 -20.88 -21.25
CA MET A 128 23.86 -19.68 -20.58
C MET A 128 24.44 -19.98 -19.19
N PHE A 129 23.70 -20.72 -18.36
CA PHE A 129 24.10 -21.02 -16.98
C PHE A 129 25.28 -21.96 -16.84
N GLN A 130 25.74 -22.60 -17.93
CA GLN A 130 26.96 -23.41 -17.91
C GLN A 130 28.23 -22.56 -17.81
N ASP A 131 28.13 -21.26 -18.09
CA ASP A 131 29.23 -20.29 -18.03
C ASP A 131 28.81 -19.09 -17.16
N PHE A 132 29.41 -19.01 -15.98
CA PHE A 132 29.09 -18.00 -14.97
C PHE A 132 29.33 -16.57 -15.48
N ASP A 133 30.47 -16.34 -16.14
CA ASP A 133 30.84 -15.00 -16.63
C ASP A 133 29.93 -14.56 -17.77
N LYS A 134 29.58 -15.47 -18.69
CA LYS A 134 28.58 -15.17 -19.74
C LYS A 134 27.21 -14.90 -19.16
N SER A 135 26.80 -15.65 -18.13
CA SER A 135 25.53 -15.46 -17.43
C SER A 135 25.44 -14.06 -16.83
N LEU A 136 26.46 -13.65 -16.06
CA LEU A 136 26.50 -12.32 -15.46
C LEU A 136 26.56 -11.22 -16.53
N ALA A 137 27.33 -11.40 -17.60
CA ALA A 137 27.38 -10.41 -18.69
C ALA A 137 26.02 -10.22 -19.39
N MET A 138 25.25 -11.31 -19.59
CA MET A 138 23.88 -11.22 -20.12
C MET A 138 22.93 -10.52 -19.13
N ILE A 139 23.00 -10.89 -17.86
CA ILE A 139 22.19 -10.29 -16.79
C ILE A 139 22.48 -8.80 -16.67
N ASP A 140 23.75 -8.40 -16.70
CA ASP A 140 24.16 -7.00 -16.71
C ASP A 140 23.63 -6.26 -17.93
N ARG A 141 23.65 -6.90 -19.12
CA ARG A 141 23.00 -6.35 -20.32
C ARG A 141 21.51 -6.09 -20.09
N TRP A 142 20.81 -6.98 -19.39
CA TRP A 142 19.39 -6.79 -19.07
C TRP A 142 19.17 -5.70 -18.02
N LYS A 143 20.04 -5.60 -17.01
CA LYS A 143 20.00 -4.54 -15.99
C LYS A 143 20.08 -3.14 -16.60
N TYR A 144 20.74 -2.96 -17.76
CA TYR A 144 20.73 -1.66 -18.44
C TYR A 144 19.33 -1.18 -18.86
N MET A 145 18.35 -2.08 -19.06
CA MET A 145 16.95 -1.66 -19.30
C MET A 145 16.36 -0.91 -18.10
N HIS A 146 16.85 -1.19 -16.89
CA HIS A 146 16.40 -0.53 -15.67
C HIS A 146 16.72 0.98 -15.66
N ASN A 147 17.76 1.41 -16.36
CA ASN A 147 18.15 2.83 -16.44
C ASN A 147 17.09 3.71 -17.11
N SER A 148 16.11 3.12 -17.80
CA SER A 148 15.00 3.81 -18.47
C SER A 148 13.63 3.41 -17.92
N SER A 149 13.59 2.86 -16.69
CA SER A 149 12.36 2.34 -16.09
C SER A 149 11.50 3.38 -15.38
N SER A 150 12.02 4.59 -15.17
CA SER A 150 11.36 5.61 -14.34
C SER A 150 10.98 6.86 -15.12
N ILE A 151 9.86 7.46 -14.74
CA ILE A 151 9.28 8.66 -15.35
C ILE A 151 9.17 9.76 -14.28
N PHE A 152 9.59 10.97 -14.64
CA PHE A 152 9.38 12.16 -13.82
C PHE A 152 8.04 12.82 -14.16
N VAL A 153 7.34 13.34 -13.15
CA VAL A 153 6.13 14.15 -13.27
C VAL A 153 6.40 15.50 -12.64
N ALA A 154 6.16 16.59 -13.36
CA ALA A 154 6.38 17.93 -12.84
C ALA A 154 5.36 18.33 -11.74
N PRO A 155 5.68 19.28 -10.84
CA PRO A 155 4.76 19.69 -9.78
C PRO A 155 3.43 20.28 -10.28
N ASP A 156 3.45 20.86 -11.47
CA ASP A 156 2.30 21.48 -12.14
C ASP A 156 1.53 20.49 -13.06
N GLU A 157 2.04 19.28 -13.23
CA GLU A 157 1.34 18.24 -13.99
C GLU A 157 0.26 17.52 -13.17
N PRO A 158 -0.79 17.02 -13.84
CA PRO A 158 -1.76 16.10 -13.26
C PRO A 158 -1.15 14.93 -12.49
N ARG A 159 -1.71 14.66 -11.30
CA ARG A 159 -1.26 13.59 -10.38
C ARG A 159 -1.58 12.20 -10.94
N VAL A 160 -0.79 11.20 -10.53
CA VAL A 160 -1.03 9.79 -10.85
C VAL A 160 -2.02 9.19 -9.85
N LYS A 161 -2.88 8.28 -10.30
CA LYS A 161 -3.92 7.63 -9.48
C LYS A 161 -3.64 6.14 -9.29
N ARG A 162 -4.40 5.51 -8.39
CA ARG A 162 -4.51 4.07 -8.18
C ARG A 162 -5.91 3.69 -7.70
N ILE A 163 -6.28 2.43 -7.90
CA ILE A 163 -7.50 1.83 -7.35
C ILE A 163 -7.12 1.05 -6.08
N LYS A 164 -7.92 1.21 -5.03
CA LYS A 164 -7.85 0.42 -3.79
C LYS A 164 -8.70 -0.85 -3.88
N PRO A 165 -8.51 -1.82 -2.97
CA PRO A 165 -9.34 -3.02 -2.92
C PRO A 165 -10.85 -2.77 -2.76
N ASP A 166 -11.24 -1.65 -2.14
CA ASP A 166 -12.65 -1.24 -2.01
C ASP A 166 -13.23 -0.56 -3.27
N GLY A 167 -12.44 -0.48 -4.35
CA GLY A 167 -12.82 0.16 -5.61
C GLY A 167 -12.63 1.68 -5.63
N THR A 168 -12.23 2.31 -4.52
CA THR A 168 -12.01 3.76 -4.48
C THR A 168 -10.74 4.15 -5.24
N ILE A 169 -10.80 5.31 -5.91
CA ILE A 169 -9.67 5.88 -6.63
C ILE A 169 -9.00 6.93 -5.74
N VAL A 170 -7.68 6.80 -5.58
CA VAL A 170 -6.86 7.75 -4.80
C VAL A 170 -5.57 8.09 -5.53
N GLU A 171 -4.83 9.07 -5.04
CA GLU A 171 -3.48 9.38 -5.54
C GLU A 171 -2.53 8.17 -5.34
N LEU A 172 -1.74 7.87 -6.37
CA LEU A 172 -0.61 6.95 -6.27
C LEU A 172 0.54 7.74 -5.63
N PRO A 173 1.09 7.32 -4.48
CA PRO A 173 2.23 8.01 -3.91
C PRO A 173 3.43 7.95 -4.87
N PRO A 174 4.27 8.99 -4.94
CA PRO A 174 5.50 8.95 -5.71
C PRO A 174 6.46 7.86 -5.21
N PHE A 175 7.23 7.30 -6.14
CA PHE A 175 8.28 6.32 -5.89
C PHE A 175 9.52 7.01 -5.34
N TRP A 176 9.72 6.98 -4.03
CA TRP A 176 10.88 7.60 -3.36
C TRP A 176 11.82 6.58 -2.73
N PRO A 177 12.90 6.17 -3.42
CA PRO A 177 13.98 5.42 -2.79
C PRO A 177 14.92 6.30 -1.95
N TRP A 178 14.88 7.62 -2.19
CA TRP A 178 15.71 8.69 -1.60
C TRP A 178 14.83 9.92 -1.26
N ASP A 179 15.43 10.97 -0.68
CA ASP A 179 14.70 12.21 -0.33
C ASP A 179 14.00 12.83 -1.55
N PRO A 180 12.82 13.48 -1.39
CA PRO A 180 12.14 14.16 -2.48
C PRO A 180 13.06 15.11 -3.26
N LEU A 181 12.88 15.18 -4.58
CA LEU A 181 13.70 16.07 -5.41
C LEU A 181 13.50 17.54 -5.00
N LYS A 182 14.60 18.30 -4.97
CA LYS A 182 14.57 19.73 -4.62
C LYS A 182 13.73 20.57 -5.58
N ASP A 183 13.58 20.13 -6.82
CA ASP A 183 12.77 20.78 -7.85
C ASP A 183 11.28 20.40 -7.79
N GLY A 184 10.90 19.55 -6.81
CA GLY A 184 9.52 19.15 -6.56
C GLY A 184 8.95 18.13 -7.55
N ARG A 185 9.73 17.70 -8.56
CA ARG A 185 9.27 16.66 -9.48
C ARG A 185 9.05 15.36 -8.72
N GLU A 186 8.07 14.59 -9.14
CA GLU A 186 7.75 13.26 -8.64
C GLU A 186 8.32 12.17 -9.53
N LEU A 187 8.70 11.03 -8.97
CA LEU A 187 9.21 9.88 -9.70
C LEU A 187 8.21 8.73 -9.65
N TYR A 188 8.02 8.03 -10.75
CA TYR A 188 7.25 6.78 -10.82
C TYR A 188 8.04 5.74 -11.63
N VAL A 189 7.84 4.47 -11.36
CA VAL A 189 8.45 3.37 -12.14
C VAL A 189 7.39 2.74 -13.04
N VAL A 190 7.78 2.30 -14.23
CA VAL A 190 6.91 1.62 -15.18
C VAL A 190 6.94 0.12 -14.92
N ARG A 191 5.75 -0.48 -14.81
CA ARG A 191 5.57 -1.86 -14.32
C ARG A 191 6.25 -2.93 -15.16
N GLY A 192 6.21 -2.85 -16.48
CA GLY A 192 6.87 -3.81 -17.37
C GLY A 192 8.39 -3.89 -17.14
N PHE A 193 9.02 -2.77 -16.82
CA PHE A 193 10.45 -2.75 -16.49
C PHE A 193 10.75 -3.34 -15.12
N HIS A 194 9.85 -3.16 -14.15
CA HIS A 194 9.98 -3.83 -12.85
C HIS A 194 9.74 -5.34 -12.95
N GLN A 195 8.81 -5.79 -13.79
CA GLN A 195 8.64 -7.22 -14.10
C GLN A 195 9.92 -7.81 -14.71
N MET A 196 10.54 -7.09 -15.65
CA MET A 196 11.87 -7.48 -16.18
C MET A 196 12.94 -7.51 -15.10
N HIS A 197 12.90 -6.59 -14.13
CA HIS A 197 13.77 -6.60 -12.96
C HIS A 197 13.68 -7.89 -12.16
N CYS A 198 12.48 -8.35 -11.87
CA CYS A 198 12.28 -9.62 -11.17
C CYS A 198 12.90 -10.80 -11.95
N ILE A 199 12.74 -10.83 -13.29
CA ILE A 199 13.30 -11.92 -14.11
C ILE A 199 14.82 -11.96 -14.07
N PHE A 200 15.50 -10.81 -14.16
CA PHE A 200 16.96 -10.82 -14.09
C PHE A 200 17.50 -11.12 -12.69
N VAL A 201 16.79 -10.73 -11.62
CA VAL A 201 17.15 -11.12 -10.24
C VAL A 201 17.05 -12.63 -10.04
N ILE A 202 15.97 -13.25 -10.53
CA ILE A 202 15.82 -14.72 -10.49
C ILE A 202 16.93 -15.40 -11.31
N SER A 203 17.27 -14.84 -12.47
CA SER A 203 18.34 -15.37 -13.33
C SER A 203 19.72 -15.28 -12.66
N GLU A 204 19.99 -14.19 -11.95
CA GLU A 204 21.21 -13.98 -11.17
C GLU A 204 21.31 -14.97 -10.03
N GLU A 205 20.26 -15.13 -9.23
CA GLU A 205 20.23 -16.11 -8.14
C GLU A 205 20.46 -17.54 -8.65
N PHE A 206 19.80 -17.93 -9.74
CA PHE A 206 20.02 -19.24 -10.35
C PHE A 206 21.45 -19.41 -10.85
N THR A 207 22.06 -18.36 -11.43
CA THR A 207 23.46 -18.38 -11.87
C THR A 207 24.41 -18.68 -10.71
N TYR A 208 24.24 -18.00 -9.57
CA TYR A 208 25.05 -18.25 -8.38
C TYR A 208 24.83 -19.66 -7.83
N HIS A 209 23.58 -20.10 -7.69
CA HIS A 209 23.25 -21.43 -7.16
C HIS A 209 23.79 -22.56 -8.06
N TYR A 210 23.59 -22.44 -9.37
CA TYR A 210 24.03 -23.43 -10.36
C TYR A 210 25.55 -23.54 -10.40
N ALA A 211 26.28 -22.42 -10.35
CA ALA A 211 27.75 -22.42 -10.33
C ALA A 211 28.33 -23.01 -9.03
N GLN A 212 27.66 -22.83 -7.89
CA GLN A 212 28.15 -23.32 -6.60
C GLN A 212 27.89 -24.81 -6.37
N THR A 213 26.66 -25.26 -6.63
CA THR A 213 26.23 -26.62 -6.24
C THR A 213 25.85 -27.48 -7.43
N ASN A 214 25.39 -26.86 -8.52
CA ASN A 214 24.72 -27.53 -9.63
C ASN A 214 23.61 -28.51 -9.18
N ASP A 215 23.02 -28.27 -8.00
CA ASP A 215 21.95 -29.10 -7.44
C ASP A 215 20.61 -28.45 -7.80
N SER A 216 20.19 -28.68 -9.03
CA SER A 216 18.90 -28.25 -9.57
C SER A 216 18.09 -29.47 -9.99
N LEU A 217 16.79 -29.47 -9.68
CA LEU A 217 15.85 -30.47 -10.20
C LEU A 217 15.69 -30.37 -11.72
N TRP A 218 15.90 -29.18 -12.28
CA TRP A 218 15.76 -28.89 -13.70
C TRP A 218 17.12 -28.64 -14.35
N THR A 219 17.26 -29.02 -15.62
CA THR A 219 18.47 -28.71 -16.39
C THR A 219 18.59 -27.19 -16.60
N ALA A 220 19.82 -26.69 -16.72
CA ALA A 220 20.08 -25.28 -17.03
C ALA A 220 19.28 -24.78 -18.24
N GLY A 221 19.22 -25.59 -19.31
CA GLY A 221 18.44 -25.26 -20.51
C GLY A 221 16.95 -25.13 -20.26
N HIS A 222 16.37 -25.99 -19.41
CA HIS A 222 14.96 -25.87 -19.05
C HIS A 222 14.69 -24.57 -18.27
N VAL A 223 15.56 -24.22 -17.32
CA VAL A 223 15.42 -22.97 -16.55
C VAL A 223 15.57 -21.74 -17.44
N ALA A 224 16.56 -21.74 -18.35
CA ALA A 224 16.76 -20.67 -19.33
C ALA A 224 15.55 -20.52 -20.27
N HIS A 225 14.96 -21.63 -20.73
CA HIS A 225 13.74 -21.65 -21.51
C HIS A 225 12.54 -21.03 -20.74
N CYS A 226 12.38 -21.37 -19.46
CA CYS A 226 11.33 -20.77 -18.61
C CYS A 226 11.53 -19.26 -18.45
N ILE A 227 12.78 -18.82 -18.20
CA ILE A 227 13.14 -17.40 -18.08
C ILE A 227 12.82 -16.64 -19.38
N ASN A 228 13.18 -17.22 -20.54
CA ASN A 228 12.84 -16.66 -21.85
C ASN A 228 11.32 -16.53 -22.02
N THR A 229 10.55 -17.57 -21.67
CA THR A 229 9.08 -17.57 -21.77
C THR A 229 8.45 -16.44 -20.95
N LEU A 230 8.95 -16.21 -19.73
CA LEU A 230 8.47 -15.12 -18.88
C LEU A 230 8.88 -13.74 -19.42
N ARG A 231 10.13 -13.57 -19.87
CA ARG A 231 10.56 -12.35 -20.55
C ARG A 231 9.64 -12.03 -21.73
N ASP A 232 9.35 -13.03 -22.57
CA ASP A 232 8.54 -12.84 -23.77
C ASP A 232 7.13 -12.36 -23.42
N ALA A 233 6.53 -12.93 -22.37
CA ALA A 233 5.24 -12.47 -21.86
C ALA A 233 5.30 -11.01 -21.36
N ILE A 234 6.34 -10.64 -20.60
CA ILE A 234 6.53 -9.28 -20.07
C ILE A 234 6.73 -8.28 -21.20
N MET A 235 7.63 -8.57 -22.13
CA MET A 235 7.92 -7.68 -23.26
C MET A 235 6.76 -7.62 -24.26
N CYS A 236 5.99 -8.70 -24.43
CA CYS A 236 4.78 -8.71 -25.26
C CYS A 236 3.65 -7.91 -24.62
N MET A 237 3.49 -7.97 -23.29
CA MET A 237 2.48 -7.19 -22.57
C MET A 237 2.87 -5.71 -22.51
N ALA A 238 4.17 -5.42 -22.41
CA ALA A 238 4.73 -4.07 -22.32
C ALA A 238 3.98 -3.19 -21.30
N ASP A 239 3.78 -3.72 -20.09
CA ASP A 239 2.91 -3.12 -19.08
C ASP A 239 3.34 -1.69 -18.72
N ALA A 240 2.55 -0.72 -19.20
CA ALA A 240 2.80 0.70 -19.08
C ALA A 240 2.35 1.28 -17.73
N GLN A 241 1.71 0.49 -16.87
CA GLN A 241 1.13 1.01 -15.64
C GLN A 241 2.24 1.57 -14.71
N PRO A 242 2.12 2.80 -14.17
CA PRO A 242 3.01 3.28 -13.14
C PRO A 242 2.84 2.44 -11.88
N LEU A 243 3.94 2.26 -11.16
CA LEU A 243 3.96 1.63 -9.85
C LEU A 243 4.69 2.47 -8.83
N SER A 244 4.34 2.21 -7.57
CA SER A 244 5.00 2.78 -6.41
C SER A 244 4.84 1.89 -5.17
N TYR A 245 5.38 2.34 -4.03
CA TYR A 245 5.16 1.75 -2.72
C TYR A 245 3.81 2.24 -2.15
N VAL A 246 2.72 1.58 -2.51
CA VAL A 246 1.36 2.01 -2.11
C VAL A 246 1.09 1.93 -0.61
N ASN A 247 1.87 1.11 0.11
CA ASN A 247 1.83 0.94 1.56
C ASN A 247 2.87 1.81 2.30
N GLY A 248 3.62 2.64 1.58
CA GLY A 248 4.72 3.44 2.11
C GLY A 248 6.09 2.84 1.80
N TYR A 249 7.09 3.71 1.60
CA TYR A 249 8.44 3.26 1.26
C TYR A 249 9.01 2.33 2.34
N LYS A 250 9.60 1.21 1.91
CA LYS A 250 10.12 0.11 2.77
C LYS A 250 9.05 -0.60 3.62
N ASN A 251 7.77 -0.36 3.38
CA ASN A 251 6.69 -1.16 3.94
C ASN A 251 6.19 -2.15 2.87
N GLY A 252 6.86 -3.30 2.78
CA GLY A 252 6.67 -4.26 1.69
C GLY A 252 7.54 -3.98 0.46
N HIS A 253 7.24 -4.67 -0.62
CA HIS A 253 7.90 -4.52 -1.92
C HIS A 253 7.13 -3.56 -2.82
N ALA A 254 7.81 -3.03 -3.84
CA ALA A 254 7.14 -2.32 -4.90
C ALA A 254 6.12 -3.27 -5.55
N THR A 255 4.93 -2.76 -5.89
CA THR A 255 3.76 -3.50 -6.41
C THR A 255 2.86 -4.22 -5.41
N ASP A 256 3.30 -4.48 -4.17
CA ASP A 256 2.45 -5.11 -3.15
C ASP A 256 1.14 -4.32 -3.00
N ASP A 257 0.00 -5.02 -3.02
CA ASP A 257 -1.37 -4.45 -2.94
C ASP A 257 -1.74 -3.42 -4.02
N GLN A 258 -0.89 -3.18 -5.02
CA GLN A 258 -1.22 -2.28 -6.11
C GLN A 258 -1.97 -3.04 -7.20
N ALA A 259 -3.22 -2.61 -7.46
CA ALA A 259 -4.06 -3.20 -8.48
C ALA A 259 -3.41 -3.19 -9.88
N MET A 260 -3.72 -4.23 -10.66
CA MET A 260 -3.42 -4.36 -12.09
C MET A 260 -4.71 -4.63 -12.86
N MET A 261 -4.73 -4.29 -14.14
CA MET A 261 -5.83 -4.65 -15.02
C MET A 261 -5.58 -6.04 -15.58
N CYS A 262 -6.35 -7.02 -15.08
CA CYS A 262 -6.17 -8.43 -15.41
C CYS A 262 -7.37 -8.99 -16.17
N ARG A 263 -7.12 -10.03 -16.97
CA ARG A 263 -8.19 -10.96 -17.37
C ARG A 263 -8.53 -11.86 -16.19
N ASP A 264 -9.77 -12.34 -16.18
CA ASP A 264 -10.22 -13.30 -15.19
C ASP A 264 -9.50 -14.66 -15.40
N TRP A 265 -8.62 -14.99 -14.46
CA TRP A 265 -7.86 -16.24 -14.47
C TRP A 265 -8.77 -17.45 -14.21
N GLU A 266 -9.77 -17.32 -13.34
CA GLU A 266 -10.68 -18.41 -13.01
C GLU A 266 -11.53 -18.78 -14.23
N GLU A 267 -11.99 -17.81 -15.01
CA GLU A 267 -12.75 -18.07 -16.23
C GLU A 267 -11.90 -18.76 -17.31
N LEU A 268 -10.63 -18.35 -17.48
CA LEU A 268 -9.71 -19.07 -18.36
C LEU A 268 -9.48 -20.51 -17.86
N HIS A 269 -9.30 -20.68 -16.56
CA HIS A 269 -9.08 -21.98 -15.95
C HIS A 269 -10.30 -22.90 -16.10
N LYS A 270 -11.52 -22.41 -15.83
CA LYS A 270 -12.78 -23.13 -16.06
C LYS A 270 -12.94 -23.54 -17.52
N PHE A 271 -12.56 -22.66 -18.45
CA PHE A 271 -12.60 -22.98 -19.87
C PHE A 271 -11.68 -24.17 -20.23
N VAL A 272 -10.42 -24.16 -19.80
CA VAL A 272 -9.50 -25.26 -20.13
C VAL A 272 -9.83 -26.56 -19.39
N ASN A 273 -10.47 -26.48 -18.21
CA ASN A 273 -10.81 -27.63 -17.37
C ASN A 273 -12.19 -28.23 -17.60
N SER A 274 -12.97 -27.70 -18.54
CA SER A 274 -14.29 -28.26 -18.87
C SER A 274 -14.17 -29.74 -19.29
N PRO A 275 -15.12 -30.62 -18.94
CA PRO A 275 -15.05 -32.04 -19.28
C PRO A 275 -14.90 -32.34 -20.78
N ALA A 276 -15.38 -31.45 -21.65
CA ALA A 276 -15.30 -31.60 -23.10
C ALA A 276 -13.91 -31.30 -23.70
N ARG A 277 -12.97 -30.75 -22.93
CA ARG A 277 -11.67 -30.24 -23.43
C ARG A 277 -10.48 -30.63 -22.55
N GLY A 278 -10.66 -30.61 -21.23
CA GLY A 278 -9.54 -30.59 -20.31
C GLY A 278 -8.83 -31.92 -20.20
N LEU A 279 -7.53 -31.94 -20.50
CA LEU A 279 -6.63 -33.02 -20.14
C LEU A 279 -6.24 -32.86 -18.67
N ARG A 280 -6.61 -33.81 -17.82
CA ARG A 280 -6.17 -33.84 -16.42
C ARG A 280 -5.05 -34.83 -16.24
N ILE A 281 -3.97 -34.37 -15.65
CA ILE A 281 -2.78 -35.18 -15.36
C ILE A 281 -2.52 -35.18 -13.85
N LYS A 282 -2.08 -36.33 -13.34
CA LYS A 282 -1.58 -36.47 -11.97
C LYS A 282 -0.11 -36.88 -12.04
N ASN A 283 0.72 -36.28 -11.20
CA ASN A 283 2.05 -36.81 -10.96
C ASN A 283 1.93 -38.13 -10.19
N VAL A 284 2.23 -39.24 -10.85
CA VAL A 284 2.26 -40.60 -10.29
C VAL A 284 3.69 -41.05 -9.97
N ALA A 285 4.64 -40.12 -9.95
CA ALA A 285 5.98 -40.42 -9.47
C ALA A 285 5.95 -40.78 -7.97
N PRO A 286 6.78 -41.73 -7.51
CA PRO A 286 6.94 -42.00 -6.09
C PRO A 286 7.39 -40.75 -5.33
N ALA A 287 6.98 -40.62 -4.07
CA ALA A 287 7.42 -39.52 -3.21
C ALA A 287 8.96 -39.48 -3.13
N GLY A 288 9.54 -38.30 -3.33
CA GLY A 288 10.99 -38.11 -3.38
C GLY A 288 11.64 -38.37 -4.74
N SER A 289 10.86 -38.66 -5.79
CA SER A 289 11.38 -38.71 -7.16
C SER A 289 11.92 -37.34 -7.58
N LYS A 290 13.10 -37.32 -8.23
CA LYS A 290 13.63 -36.12 -8.90
C LYS A 290 12.98 -35.85 -10.26
N VAL A 291 12.14 -36.78 -10.73
CA VAL A 291 11.50 -36.70 -12.05
C VAL A 291 10.00 -36.88 -11.88
N ASP A 292 9.25 -35.96 -12.47
CA ASP A 292 7.80 -36.06 -12.54
C ASP A 292 7.37 -37.14 -13.52
N LYS A 293 6.31 -37.87 -13.16
CA LYS A 293 5.67 -38.84 -14.04
C LYS A 293 4.20 -38.48 -14.16
N MET A 294 3.87 -37.67 -15.15
CA MET A 294 2.50 -37.24 -15.40
C MET A 294 1.72 -38.35 -16.10
N ALA A 295 0.56 -38.72 -15.55
CA ALA A 295 -0.37 -39.67 -16.15
C ALA A 295 -1.76 -39.05 -16.29
N PRO A 296 -2.48 -39.28 -17.40
CA PRO A 296 -3.85 -38.80 -17.55
C PRO A 296 -4.78 -39.47 -16.54
N ILE A 297 -5.77 -38.72 -16.06
CA ILE A 297 -6.81 -39.24 -15.16
C ILE A 297 -8.03 -39.61 -16.00
N ILE A 298 -8.35 -40.91 -16.08
CA ILE A 298 -9.55 -41.47 -16.75
C ILE A 298 -10.20 -42.50 -15.82
N PRO A 299 -11.52 -42.48 -15.55
CA PRO A 299 -12.52 -41.50 -16.02
C PRO A 299 -12.34 -40.11 -15.38
N TYR A 300 -13.03 -39.11 -15.91
CA TYR A 300 -13.08 -37.78 -15.32
C TYR A 300 -13.66 -37.91 -13.89
N PRO A 301 -12.91 -37.57 -12.83
CA PRO A 301 -13.45 -37.64 -11.48
C PRO A 301 -14.53 -36.56 -11.29
N ASP A 302 -15.46 -36.79 -10.36
CA ASP A 302 -16.34 -35.74 -9.85
C ASP A 302 -15.48 -34.77 -9.02
N LEU A 303 -15.48 -33.51 -9.43
CA LEU A 303 -14.58 -32.49 -8.86
C LEU A 303 -15.35 -31.57 -7.94
N THR A 304 -14.68 -31.09 -6.89
CA THR A 304 -15.19 -29.98 -6.09
C THR A 304 -15.22 -28.68 -6.91
N GLU A 305 -16.01 -27.69 -6.48
CA GLU A 305 -15.99 -26.37 -7.12
C GLU A 305 -14.60 -25.74 -7.12
N GLU A 306 -13.81 -25.94 -6.05
CA GLU A 306 -12.43 -25.46 -5.94
C GLU A 306 -11.52 -26.12 -6.99
N GLN A 307 -11.65 -27.44 -7.17
CA GLN A 307 -10.94 -28.19 -8.21
C GLN A 307 -11.35 -27.78 -9.63
N LEU A 308 -12.60 -27.36 -9.83
CA LEU A 308 -13.05 -26.78 -11.10
C LEU A 308 -12.45 -25.39 -11.35
N ARG A 309 -12.19 -24.63 -10.27
CA ARG A 309 -11.50 -23.33 -10.30
C ARG A 309 -9.97 -23.43 -10.30
N GLY A 310 -9.41 -24.63 -10.14
CA GLY A 310 -7.95 -24.87 -10.18
C GLY A 310 -7.23 -24.66 -8.86
N LEU A 311 -7.97 -24.68 -7.76
CA LEU A 311 -7.47 -24.36 -6.43
C LEU A 311 -7.18 -25.62 -5.61
N ALA A 312 -6.66 -26.69 -6.23
CA ALA A 312 -6.58 -28.03 -5.65
C ALA A 312 -5.20 -28.69 -5.70
#